data_AF-A0A939ICP5-F1
#
_entry.id   AF-A0A939ICP5-F1
#
_cell.length_a   1.000
_cell.length_b   1.000
_cell.length_c   1.000
_cell.angle_alpha   90.00
_cell.angle_beta   90.00
_cell.angle_gamma   90.00
#
_symmetry.space_group_name_H-M   'P 1'
#
loop_
_entity.id
_entity.type
_entity.pdbx_description
1 polymer ?
#
loop_
_entity_poly.entity_id
_entity_poly.type
_entity_poly.pdbx_seq_one_letter_code
_entity_poly.pdbx_strand_id
1 'polypeptide(L)'
;MPIIEISLFQAFRQSVAIVIQVVPKELGYVTILTLLGGAGPAIAIWLNKAIVDEITRLLSTGTTQNAIALILSQPLLLSSIAGSLLVNLVSDAIANINAFVYNSLRDRIFGFVQGQVIETDTISL
;
A
#
# COMPACT_ATOMS: atom_id res chain seq x y z
N MET A 1 41.22 15.66 -9.62
CA MET A 1 39.98 15.47 -8.84
C MET A 1 40.03 14.08 -8.24
N PRO A 2 40.20 13.90 -6.92
CA PRO A 2 40.14 12.57 -6.34
C PRO A 2 38.67 12.13 -6.38
N ILE A 3 38.45 10.96 -6.98
CA ILE A 3 37.16 10.27 -6.97
C ILE A 3 36.97 9.85 -5.51
N ILE A 4 36.12 10.55 -4.77
CA ILE A 4 35.75 10.14 -3.42
C ILE A 4 35.02 8.81 -3.60
N GLU A 5 35.68 7.70 -3.22
CA GLU A 5 35.03 6.40 -3.10
C GLU A 5 34.03 6.49 -1.94
N ILE A 6 32.85 7.03 -2.24
CA ILE A 6 31.76 7.02 -1.28
C ILE A 6 31.38 5.55 -1.12
N SER A 7 31.60 5.01 0.08
CA SER A 7 31.08 3.69 0.45
C SER A 7 29.58 3.65 0.12
N LEU A 8 29.11 2.56 -0.49
CA LEU A 8 27.69 2.35 -0.82
C LEU A 8 26.77 2.69 0.37
N PHE A 9 27.26 2.42 1.59
CA PHE A 9 26.58 2.72 2.84
C PHE A 9 26.49 4.23 3.15
N GLN A 10 27.54 5.00 2.85
CA GLN A 10 27.52 6.46 3.00
C GLN A 10 26.61 7.11 1.96
N ALA A 11 26.66 6.67 0.70
CA ALA A 11 25.78 7.16 -0.35
C ALA A 11 24.30 6.87 -0.02
N PHE A 12 24.02 5.66 0.49
CA PHE A 12 22.69 5.29 0.95
C PHE A 12 22.22 6.14 2.13
N ARG A 13 23.04 6.30 3.17
CA ARG A 13 22.71 7.12 4.34
C ARG A 13 22.44 8.57 3.96
N GLN A 14 23.25 9.14 3.06
CA GLN A 14 23.06 10.51 2.58
C GLN A 14 21.77 10.65 1.77
N SER A 15 21.46 9.67 0.92
CA SER A 15 20.19 9.63 0.17
C SER A 15 18.98 9.56 1.11
N VAL A 16 19.02 8.69 2.13
CA VAL A 16 17.96 8.58 3.14
C VAL A 16 17.82 9.88 3.93
N ALA A 17 18.92 10.52 4.31
CA ALA A 17 18.89 11.79 5.03
C ALA A 17 18.22 12.91 4.20
N ILE A 18 18.51 13.00 2.90
CA ILE A 18 17.88 13.96 2.00
C ILE A 18 16.36 13.70 1.92
N VAL A 19 15.94 12.45 1.76
CA VAL A 19 14.50 12.08 1.69
C VAL A 19 13.78 12.49 2.98
N ILE A 20 14.37 12.23 4.16
CA ILE A 20 13.79 12.58 5.46
C ILE A 20 13.68 14.10 5.62
N GLN A 21 14.66 14.87 5.15
CA GLN A 21 14.66 16.33 5.25
C GLN A 21 13.67 17.00 4.30
N VAL A 22 13.57 16.51 3.06
CA VAL A 22 12.76 17.13 2.01
C VAL A 22 11.28 16.79 2.19
N VAL A 23 10.96 15.60 2.70
CA VAL A 23 9.57 15.10 2.70
C VAL A 23 9.16 14.35 3.99
N PRO A 24 9.22 15.00 5.16
CA PRO A 24 8.97 14.35 6.45
C PRO A 24 7.50 13.95 6.68
N LYS A 25 6.54 14.72 6.16
CA LYS A 25 5.10 14.46 6.39
C LYS A 25 4.60 13.32 5.50
N GLU A 26 5.07 13.27 4.26
CA GLU A 26 4.64 12.29 3.28
C GLU A 26 5.25 10.90 3.55
N LEU A 27 6.40 10.82 4.23
CA LEU A 27 6.92 9.56 4.79
C LEU A 27 5.93 8.93 5.80
N GLY A 28 5.25 9.74 6.60
CA GLY A 28 4.20 9.26 7.49
C GLY A 28 3.03 8.66 6.74
N TYR A 29 2.57 9.34 5.67
CA TYR A 29 1.50 8.82 4.81
C TYR A 29 1.90 7.52 4.10
N VAL A 30 3.12 7.45 3.54
CA VAL A 30 3.64 6.22 2.92
C VAL A 30 3.69 5.08 3.93
N THR A 31 4.13 5.35 5.16
CA THR A 31 4.21 4.33 6.21
C THR A 31 2.82 3.78 6.53
N ILE A 32 1.84 4.66 6.78
CA ILE A 32 0.45 4.26 7.08
C ILE A 32 -0.15 3.50 5.89
N LEU A 33 0.01 4.01 4.67
CA LEU A 33 -0.53 3.38 3.47
C LEU A 33 0.13 2.03 3.17
N THR A 34 1.41 1.87 3.49
CA THR A 34 2.13 0.59 3.35
C THR A 34 1.64 -0.42 4.38
N LEU A 35 1.41 0.01 5.62
CA LEU A 35 0.82 -0.85 6.67
C LEU A 35 -0.60 -1.28 6.30
N LEU A 36 -1.43 -0.35 5.84
CA LEU A 36 -2.80 -0.65 5.39
C LEU A 36 -2.80 -1.54 4.14
N GLY A 37 -1.91 -1.28 3.19
CA GLY A 37 -1.72 -2.12 2.00
C GLY A 37 -1.27 -3.54 2.37
N GLY A 38 -0.38 -3.67 3.34
CA GLY A 38 0.09 -4.97 3.85
C GLY A 38 -0.97 -5.74 4.66
N ALA A 39 -1.93 -5.06 5.28
CA ALA A 39 -3.03 -5.69 5.99
C ALA A 39 -4.10 -6.26 5.05
N GLY A 40 -4.24 -5.72 3.84
CA GLY A 40 -5.23 -6.16 2.85
C GLY A 40 -5.22 -7.66 2.56
N PRO A 41 -4.06 -8.27 2.20
CA PRO A 41 -3.95 -9.71 1.98
C PRO A 41 -4.37 -10.55 3.19
N ALA A 42 -4.04 -10.12 4.41
CA ALA A 42 -4.41 -10.85 5.63
C ALA A 42 -5.93 -10.84 5.86
N ILE A 43 -6.58 -9.69 5.66
CA ILE A 43 -8.04 -9.56 5.77
C ILE A 43 -8.73 -10.40 4.68
N ALA A 44 -8.21 -10.39 3.45
CA ALA A 44 -8.75 -11.19 2.35
C ALA A 44 -8.68 -12.70 2.64
N ILE A 45 -7.56 -13.19 3.20
CA ILE A 45 -7.42 -14.59 3.62
C ILE A 45 -8.44 -14.94 4.70
N TRP A 46 -8.59 -14.06 5.71
CA TRP A 46 -9.54 -14.27 6.80
C TRP A 46 -10.99 -14.33 6.30
N LEU A 47 -11.40 -13.43 5.41
CA LEU A 47 -12.74 -13.42 4.81
C LEU A 47 -13.00 -14.65 3.94
N ASN A 48 -12.03 -15.05 3.11
CA ASN A 48 -12.14 -16.27 2.31
C ASN A 48 -12.31 -17.50 3.19
N LYS A 49 -11.59 -17.58 4.32
CA LYS A 49 -11.78 -18.66 5.29
C LYS A 49 -13.18 -18.64 5.88
N ALA A 50 -13.70 -17.48 6.28
CA ALA A 50 -15.06 -17.36 6.81
C ALA A 50 -16.13 -17.83 5.80
N ILE A 51 -15.97 -17.49 4.51
CA ILE A 51 -16.85 -17.94 3.43
C ILE A 51 -16.79 -19.47 3.30
N VAL A 52 -15.59 -20.05 3.24
CA VAL A 52 -15.39 -21.50 3.09
C VAL A 52 -15.95 -22.27 4.28
N ASP A 53 -15.69 -21.82 5.50
CA ASP A 53 -16.19 -22.46 6.73
C ASP A 53 -17.72 -22.48 6.74
N GLU A 54 -18.35 -21.37 6.37
CA GLU A 54 -19.81 -21.25 6.36
C GLU A 54 -20.46 -22.07 5.24
N ILE A 55 -19.88 -22.08 4.03
CA ILE A 55 -20.35 -22.96 2.94
C ILE A 55 -20.22 -24.44 3.36
N THR A 56 -19.10 -24.81 3.98
CA THR A 56 -18.87 -26.19 4.45
C THR A 56 -19.90 -26.60 5.49
N ARG A 57 -20.24 -25.71 6.42
CA ARG A 57 -21.30 -25.90 7.43
C ARG A 57 -22.68 -26.09 6.80
N LEU A 58 -22.98 -25.36 5.74
CA LEU A 58 -24.27 -25.46 5.06
C LEU A 58 -24.37 -26.73 4.21
N LEU A 59 -23.26 -27.16 3.60
CA LEU A 59 -23.21 -28.43 2.88
C LEU A 59 -23.36 -29.63 3.84
N SER A 60 -22.75 -29.57 5.03
CA SER A 60 -22.87 -30.66 6.02
C SER A 60 -24.27 -30.77 6.64
N THR A 61 -25.07 -29.71 6.59
CA THR A 61 -26.48 -29.70 7.05
C THR A 61 -27.47 -30.19 5.99
N GLY A 62 -26.99 -30.56 4.78
CA GLY A 62 -27.82 -31.22 3.76
C GLY A 62 -28.85 -30.30 3.10
N THR A 63 -28.56 -29.01 2.96
CA THR A 63 -29.47 -28.06 2.31
C THR A 63 -29.64 -28.35 0.81
N THR A 64 -30.89 -28.35 0.34
CA THR A 64 -31.27 -28.47 -1.08
C THR A 64 -31.68 -27.12 -1.69
N GLN A 65 -31.52 -26.04 -0.94
CA GLN A 65 -31.90 -24.70 -1.40
C GLN A 65 -30.94 -24.21 -2.49
N ASN A 66 -31.51 -23.42 -3.40
CA ASN A 66 -30.76 -22.79 -4.49
C ASN A 66 -29.67 -21.86 -3.92
N ALA A 67 -28.45 -21.90 -4.48
CA ALA A 67 -27.25 -21.29 -3.89
C ALA A 67 -27.42 -19.79 -3.59
N ILE A 68 -28.11 -19.05 -4.47
CA ILE A 68 -28.36 -17.62 -4.31
C ILE A 68 -29.31 -17.36 -3.13
N ALA A 69 -30.37 -18.16 -3.00
CA ALA A 69 -31.31 -18.05 -1.88
C ALA A 69 -30.63 -18.40 -0.54
N LEU A 70 -29.68 -19.33 -0.57
CA LEU A 70 -28.87 -19.71 0.59
C LEU A 70 -27.94 -18.57 1.04
N ILE A 71 -27.26 -17.91 0.09
CA ILE A 71 -26.36 -16.77 0.38
C ILE A 71 -27.16 -15.60 0.94
N LEU A 72 -28.34 -15.29 0.38
CA LEU A 72 -29.19 -14.20 0.84
C LEU A 72 -29.84 -14.46 2.20
N SER A 73 -30.04 -15.74 2.56
CA SER A 73 -30.61 -16.13 3.86
C SER A 73 -29.57 -16.30 4.96
N GLN A 74 -28.28 -16.33 4.63
CA GLN A 74 -27.19 -16.46 5.61
C GLN A 74 -26.45 -15.14 5.78
N PRO A 75 -26.73 -14.37 6.85
CA PRO A 75 -26.16 -13.03 7.03
C PRO A 75 -24.63 -13.05 7.16
N LEU A 76 -24.05 -14.13 7.67
CA LEU A 76 -22.60 -14.29 7.82
C LEU A 76 -21.90 -14.51 6.47
N LEU A 77 -22.51 -15.29 5.56
CA LEU A 77 -22.02 -15.43 4.18
C LEU A 77 -22.12 -14.14 3.41
N LEU A 78 -23.28 -13.49 3.47
CA LEU A 78 -23.54 -12.25 2.76
C LEU A 78 -22.57 -11.14 3.20
N SER A 79 -22.37 -10.97 4.51
CA SER A 79 -21.43 -9.99 5.05
C SER A 79 -19.98 -10.32 4.73
N SER A 80 -19.59 -11.60 4.69
CA SER A 80 -18.23 -12.00 4.31
C SER A 80 -17.94 -11.75 2.82
N ILE A 81 -18.91 -12.03 1.94
CA ILE A 81 -18.81 -11.74 0.50
C ILE A 81 -18.78 -10.23 0.27
N ALA A 82 -19.70 -9.48 0.87
CA ALA A 82 -19.71 -8.02 0.79
C ALA A 82 -18.41 -7.41 1.34
N GLY A 83 -17.92 -7.91 2.47
CA GLY A 83 -16.65 -7.54 3.06
C GLY A 83 -15.48 -7.81 2.12
N SER A 84 -15.48 -8.96 1.41
CA SER A 84 -14.42 -9.30 0.45
C SER A 84 -14.40 -8.31 -0.72
N LEU A 85 -15.57 -7.96 -1.26
CA LEU A 85 -15.69 -6.92 -2.30
C LEU A 85 -15.18 -5.56 -1.80
N LEU A 86 -15.57 -5.15 -0.60
CA LEU A 86 -15.11 -3.90 0.00
C LEU A 86 -13.60 -3.89 0.21
N VAL A 87 -13.01 -4.99 0.69
CA VAL A 87 -11.56 -5.10 0.86
C VAL A 87 -10.84 -4.96 -0.48
N ASN A 88 -11.33 -5.61 -1.54
CA ASN A 88 -10.74 -5.45 -2.87
C ASN A 88 -10.80 -3.99 -3.35
N LEU A 89 -11.96 -3.33 -3.24
CA LEU A 89 -12.11 -1.92 -3.63
C LEU A 89 -11.19 -0.99 -2.84
N VAL A 90 -11.09 -1.22 -1.52
CA VAL A 90 -10.20 -0.44 -0.65
C VAL A 90 -8.73 -0.71 -0.99
N SER A 91 -8.36 -1.96 -1.26
CA SER A 91 -7.01 -2.32 -1.68
C SER A 91 -6.62 -1.64 -3.00
N ASP A 92 -7.51 -1.64 -3.99
CA ASP A 92 -7.28 -0.96 -5.27
C ASP A 92 -7.16 0.56 -5.08
N ALA A 93 -8.01 1.15 -4.23
CA ALA A 93 -7.92 2.57 -3.89
C ALA A 93 -6.59 2.91 -3.19
N ILE A 94 -6.15 2.10 -2.22
CA ILE A 94 -4.86 2.26 -1.55
C ILE A 94 -3.71 2.15 -2.54
N ALA A 95 -3.76 1.21 -3.48
CA ALA A 95 -2.73 1.06 -4.51
C ALA A 95 -2.61 2.32 -5.39
N ASN A 96 -3.74 2.90 -5.80
CA ASN A 96 -3.77 4.15 -6.56
C ASN A 96 -3.25 5.34 -5.75
N ILE A 97 -3.66 5.47 -4.48
CA ILE A 97 -3.18 6.53 -3.59
C ILE A 97 -1.67 6.39 -3.37
N ASN A 98 -1.16 5.17 -3.16
CA ASN A 98 0.27 4.91 -3.03
C ASN A 98 1.03 5.37 -4.27
N ALA A 99 0.58 5.01 -5.47
CA ALA A 99 1.21 5.43 -6.72
C ALA A 99 1.26 6.97 -6.83
N PHE A 100 0.17 7.65 -6.48
CA PHE A 100 0.13 9.12 -6.46
C PHE A 100 1.12 9.72 -5.46
N VAL A 101 1.14 9.22 -4.23
CA VAL A 101 2.03 9.71 -3.16
C VAL A 101 3.50 9.49 -3.55
N TYR A 102 3.85 8.32 -4.08
CA TYR A 102 5.21 8.05 -4.57
C TYR A 102 5.62 8.96 -5.72
N ASN A 103 4.72 9.23 -6.67
CA ASN A 103 4.98 10.16 -7.76
C ASN A 103 5.20 11.59 -7.24
N SER A 104 4.40 12.05 -6.28
CA SER A 104 4.58 13.37 -5.66
C SER A 104 5.88 13.47 -4.84
N LEU A 105 6.24 12.42 -4.10
CA LEU A 105 7.52 12.33 -3.37
C LEU A 105 8.69 12.42 -4.33
N ARG A 106 8.64 11.65 -5.42
CA ARG A 106 9.64 11.65 -6.47
C ARG A 106 9.82 13.05 -7.03
N ASP A 107 8.74 13.72 -7.43
CA ASP A 107 8.78 15.06 -8.01
C ASP A 107 9.41 16.09 -7.06
N ARG A 108 9.04 16.07 -5.77
CA ARG A 108 9.64 16.95 -4.74
C ARG A 108 11.14 16.71 -4.55
N ILE A 109 11.57 15.46 -4.51
CA ILE A 109 12.99 15.10 -4.38
C ILE A 109 13.77 15.56 -5.61
N PHE A 110 13.26 15.31 -6.82
CA PHE A 110 13.91 15.74 -8.05
C PHE A 110 14.00 17.27 -8.14
N GLY A 111 12.92 17.99 -7.81
CA GLY A 111 12.93 19.45 -7.77
C GLY A 111 13.94 20.02 -6.77
N PHE A 112 14.05 19.42 -5.57
CA PHE A 112 15.02 19.84 -4.57
C PHE A 112 16.47 19.61 -5.03
N VAL A 113 16.77 18.42 -5.57
CA VAL A 113 18.12 18.11 -6.07
C VAL A 113 18.50 18.99 -7.26
N GLN A 114 17.59 19.21 -8.20
CA GLN A 114 17.83 20.11 -9.33
C GLN A 114 18.09 21.54 -8.87
N GLY A 115 17.36 22.03 -7.86
CA GLY A 115 17.60 23.35 -7.27
C GLY A 115 19.01 23.48 -6.67
N GLN A 116 19.48 22.45 -5.96
CA GLN A 116 20.84 22.46 -5.39
C GLN A 116 21.94 22.45 -6.46
N VAL A 117 21.76 21.72 -7.57
CA VAL A 117 22.74 21.69 -8.66
C VAL A 117 22.82 23.05 -9.34
N ILE A 118 21.69 23.70 -9.63
CA ILE A 118 21.64 25.03 -10.26
C ILE A 118 22.30 26.08 -9.35
N GLU A 119 22.00 26.07 -8.05
CA GLU A 119 22.62 27.00 -7.10
C GLU A 119 24.14 26.80 -7.00
N THR A 120 24.61 25.55 -7.05
CA THR A 120 26.05 25.23 -7.02
C THR A 120 26.78 25.69 -8.29
N ASP A 121 26.15 25.57 -9.46
CA ASP A 121 26.70 26.07 -10.74
C ASP A 121 26.69 27.60 -10.82
N THR A 122 25.80 28.28 -10.08
CA THR A 122 25.72 29.75 -10.08
C THR A 122 26.76 30.40 -9.15
N ILE A 123 27.19 29.71 -8.10
CA ILE A 123 28.22 30.19 -7.14
C ILE A 123 29.65 29.94 -7.66
N SER A 124 29.81 29.13 -8.70
CA SER A 124 31.11 28.79 -9.31
C SER A 124 31.49 29.65 -10.54
N LEU A 125 30.70 30.68 -10.85
CA LEU A 125 30.98 31.76 -11.82
C LEU A 125 31.31 33.07 -11.10
#